data_AF-A0A4S0R3C3-F1
#
_entry.id   AF-A0A4S0R3C3-F1
#
_cell.length_a   1.000
_cell.length_b   1.000
_cell.length_c   1.000
_cell.angle_alpha   90.00
_cell.angle_beta   90.00
_cell.angle_gamma   90.00
#
_symmetry.space_group_name_H-M   'P 1'
#
loop_
_entity.id
_entity.type
_entity.pdbx_description
1 polymer ?
#
loop_
_entity_poly.entity_id
_entity_poly.type
_entity_poly.pdbx_seq_one_letter_code
_entity_poly.pdbx_strand_id
1 'polypeptide(L)'
;PWPAQTPTLLAWVKQHEPDLYAATGTALLCKYFIAFCLTGEQVSDVSDMSGCGLVRMPEGVYDAELLALYGIEDAQAKLPRLLDSADIAGTVTASAAEETGLAEGTPVIAGYFDVV
;
A
#
# COMPACT_ATOMS: atom_id res chain seq x y z
N PRO A 1 -3.90 -15.59 10.60
CA PRO A 1 -3.34 -15.23 9.27
C PRO A 1 -3.82 -16.25 8.23
N TRP A 2 -4.05 -15.80 7.00
CA TRP A 2 -4.37 -16.68 5.86
C TRP A 2 -3.27 -16.55 4.80
N PRO A 3 -3.11 -17.54 3.88
CA PRO A 3 -1.96 -17.58 2.97
C PRO A 3 -1.81 -16.36 2.07
N ALA A 4 -2.93 -15.71 1.70
CA ALA A 4 -2.93 -14.54 0.83
C ALA A 4 -2.85 -13.20 1.58
N GLN A 5 -2.62 -13.20 2.90
CA GLN A 5 -2.45 -11.96 3.66
C GLN A 5 -1.08 -11.33 3.38
N THR A 6 -1.04 -10.00 3.30
CA THR A 6 0.17 -9.19 3.04
C THR A 6 1.42 -9.61 3.82
N PRO A 7 1.41 -9.76 5.17
CA PRO A 7 2.60 -10.17 5.92
C PRO A 7 3.07 -11.57 5.55
N THR A 8 2.15 -12.51 5.32
CA THR A 8 2.47 -13.88 4.89
C THR A 8 3.17 -13.88 3.53
N LEU A 9 2.64 -13.10 2.57
CA LEU A 9 3.23 -12.98 1.24
C LEU A 9 4.59 -12.28 1.29
N LEU A 10 4.74 -11.20 2.06
CA LEU A 10 6.02 -10.50 2.22
C LEU A 10 7.09 -11.41 2.85
N ALA A 11 6.74 -12.16 3.89
CA ALA A 11 7.65 -13.13 4.50
C ALA A 11 8.04 -14.24 3.52
N TRP A 12 7.08 -14.73 2.72
CA TRP A 12 7.34 -15.73 1.69
C TRP A 12 8.30 -15.20 0.62
N VAL A 13 8.07 -13.99 0.08
CA VAL A 13 8.93 -13.36 -0.93
C VAL A 13 10.33 -13.12 -0.35
N LYS A 14 10.44 -12.65 0.89
CA LYS A 14 11.73 -12.49 1.59
C LYS A 14 12.51 -13.81 1.66
N GLN A 15 11.82 -14.91 1.93
CA GLN A 15 12.44 -16.23 2.09
C GLN A 15 12.81 -16.90 0.76
N HIS A 16 11.96 -16.77 -0.26
CA HIS A 16 12.08 -17.54 -1.51
C HIS A 16 12.62 -16.73 -2.69
N GLU A 17 12.44 -15.41 -2.66
CA GLU A 17 12.89 -14.47 -3.70
C GLU A 17 13.63 -13.27 -3.08
N PRO A 18 14.73 -13.50 -2.36
CA PRO A 18 15.41 -12.47 -1.57
C PRO A 18 15.94 -11.29 -2.43
N ASP A 19 16.36 -11.56 -3.67
CA ASP A 19 16.84 -10.52 -4.58
C ASP A 19 15.69 -9.58 -4.99
N LEU A 20 14.49 -10.14 -5.25
CA LEU A 20 13.29 -9.36 -5.54
C LEU A 20 12.86 -8.55 -4.31
N TYR A 21 12.85 -9.18 -3.13
CA TYR A 21 12.55 -8.50 -1.88
C TYR A 21 13.49 -7.32 -1.64
N ALA A 22 14.79 -7.52 -1.84
CA ALA A 22 15.81 -6.49 -1.70
C ALA A 22 15.60 -5.32 -2.68
N ALA A 23 15.26 -5.62 -3.94
CA ALA A 23 14.99 -4.63 -4.98
C ALA A 23 13.64 -3.89 -4.83
N THR A 24 12.72 -4.41 -4.00
CA THR A 24 11.41 -3.79 -3.78
C THR A 24 11.53 -2.43 -3.10
N GLY A 25 11.02 -1.38 -3.76
CA GLY A 25 10.83 -0.05 -3.18
C GLY A 25 9.64 -0.02 -2.22
N THR A 26 8.43 -0.23 -2.75
CA THR A 26 7.18 -0.20 -1.96
C THR A 26 6.25 -1.34 -2.35
N ALA A 27 5.65 -2.00 -1.36
CA ALA A 27 4.64 -3.03 -1.53
C ALA A 27 3.24 -2.41 -1.52
N LEU A 28 2.58 -2.36 -2.69
CA LEU A 28 1.26 -1.75 -2.87
C LEU A 28 0.18 -2.80 -3.08
N LEU A 29 -1.03 -2.53 -2.58
CA LEU A 29 -2.23 -3.22 -3.03
C LEU A 29 -2.62 -2.74 -4.43
N CYS A 30 -3.42 -3.53 -5.16
CA CYS A 30 -3.78 -3.23 -6.54
C CYS A 30 -4.46 -1.86 -6.73
N LYS A 31 -5.37 -1.46 -5.83
CA LYS A 31 -5.96 -0.10 -5.84
C LYS A 31 -4.88 0.98 -5.80
N TYR A 32 -3.87 0.80 -4.95
CA TYR A 32 -2.83 1.78 -4.75
C TYR A 32 -1.74 1.75 -5.80
N PHE A 33 -1.54 0.63 -6.49
CA PHE A 33 -0.77 0.62 -7.72
C PHE A 33 -1.42 1.52 -8.79
N ILE A 34 -2.75 1.45 -8.96
CA ILE A 34 -3.47 2.36 -9.88
C ILE A 34 -3.37 3.81 -9.41
N ALA A 35 -3.55 4.09 -8.11
CA ALA A 35 -3.38 5.44 -7.58
C ALA A 35 -1.96 5.99 -7.79
N PHE A 36 -0.93 5.14 -7.62
CA PHE A 36 0.46 5.50 -7.90
C PHE A 36 0.67 5.82 -9.39
N CYS A 37 0.13 5.03 -10.31
CA CYS A 37 0.19 5.34 -11.75
C CYS A 37 -0.46 6.68 -12.09
N LEU A 38 -1.55 7.04 -11.40
CA LEU A 38 -2.24 8.31 -11.63
C LEU A 38 -1.49 9.51 -11.04
N THR A 39 -0.90 9.34 -9.85
CA THR A 39 -0.47 10.47 -9.00
C THR A 39 1.04 10.54 -8.74
N GLY A 40 1.77 9.44 -8.92
CA GLY A 40 3.15 9.27 -8.48
C GLY A 40 3.31 9.03 -6.96
N GLU A 41 2.23 9.03 -6.19
CA GLU A 41 2.27 8.96 -4.73
C GLU A 41 2.24 7.51 -4.22
N GLN A 42 3.14 7.19 -3.29
CA GLN A 42 3.28 5.86 -2.68
C GLN A 42 2.50 5.81 -1.36
N VAL A 43 1.18 5.76 -1.48
CA VAL A 43 0.24 5.83 -0.36
C VAL A 43 -0.67 4.61 -0.30
N SER A 44 -1.29 4.41 0.87
CA SER A 44 -2.40 3.49 1.11
C SER A 44 -3.34 4.12 2.14
N ASP A 45 -4.55 3.60 2.30
CA ASP A 45 -5.47 4.05 3.34
C ASP A 45 -5.59 3.03 4.47
N VAL A 46 -5.99 3.54 5.63
CA VAL A 46 -6.15 2.72 6.83
C VAL A 46 -7.25 1.65 6.64
N SER A 47 -8.30 1.89 5.85
CA SER A 47 -9.35 0.88 5.64
C SER A 47 -8.80 -0.37 4.95
N ASP A 48 -8.08 -0.23 3.84
CA ASP A 48 -7.45 -1.38 3.17
C ASP A 48 -6.38 -2.04 4.04
N MET A 49 -5.53 -1.22 4.67
CA MET A 49 -4.41 -1.74 5.45
C MET A 49 -4.85 -2.40 6.75
N SER A 50 -6.06 -2.10 7.25
CA SER A 50 -6.67 -2.84 8.36
C SER A 50 -6.89 -4.32 8.01
N GLY A 51 -7.21 -4.64 6.76
CA GLY A 51 -7.35 -6.02 6.27
C GLY A 51 -6.00 -6.73 6.03
N CYS A 52 -4.93 -5.96 5.86
CA CYS A 52 -3.59 -6.48 5.61
C CYS A 52 -2.96 -7.15 6.83
N GLY A 53 -3.42 -6.89 8.05
CA GLY A 53 -2.87 -7.51 9.26
C GLY A 53 -1.50 -6.97 9.68
N LEU A 54 -1.21 -5.71 9.33
CA LEU A 54 0.03 -4.99 9.68
C LEU A 54 -0.23 -3.71 10.49
N VAL A 55 -1.50 -3.36 10.73
CA VAL A 55 -1.91 -2.09 11.33
C VAL A 55 -2.46 -2.33 12.75
N ARG A 56 -1.98 -1.53 13.70
CA ARG A 56 -2.53 -1.45 15.06
C ARG A 56 -3.79 -0.60 15.03
N MET A 57 -4.89 -1.16 15.53
CA MET A 57 -6.16 -0.45 15.67
C MET A 57 -6.44 -0.17 17.16
N PRO A 58 -7.02 1.00 17.49
CA PRO A 58 -7.63 1.99 16.58
C PRO A 58 -6.66 3.04 16.01
N GLU A 59 -5.37 3.00 16.34
CA GLU A 59 -4.41 4.07 16.02
C GLU A 59 -4.18 4.23 14.50
N GLY A 60 -4.41 3.20 13.69
CA GLY A 60 -4.26 3.28 12.25
C GLY A 60 -2.81 3.41 11.79
N VAL A 61 -1.87 2.89 12.57
CA VAL A 61 -0.42 2.92 12.29
C VAL A 61 0.14 1.52 12.15
N TYR A 62 1.25 1.38 11.43
CA TYR A 62 1.93 0.09 11.35
C TYR A 62 2.41 -0.38 12.72
N ASP A 63 2.25 -1.68 12.98
CA ASP A 63 2.64 -2.30 14.23
C ASP A 63 3.99 -3.01 14.09
N ALA A 64 5.02 -2.47 14.74
CA ALA A 64 6.36 -3.05 14.73
C ALA A 64 6.41 -4.46 15.36
N GLU A 65 5.57 -4.74 16.36
CA GLU A 65 5.52 -6.06 16.99
C GLU A 65 4.88 -7.09 16.05
N LEU A 66 3.87 -6.70 15.27
CA LEU A 66 3.30 -7.58 14.24
C LEU A 66 4.32 -7.86 13.14
N LEU A 67 5.01 -6.84 12.64
CA LEU A 67 6.08 -7.02 11.65
C LEU A 67 7.16 -7.98 12.15
N ALA A 68 7.55 -7.87 13.41
CA ALA A 68 8.52 -8.76 14.04
C ALA A 68 8.01 -10.20 14.19
N LEU A 69 6.73 -10.38 14.54
CA LEU A 69 6.12 -11.70 14.63
C LEU A 69 6.17 -12.47 13.30
N TYR A 70 6.16 -11.75 12.17
CA TYR A 70 6.31 -12.33 10.83
C TYR A 70 7.76 -12.35 10.31
N GLY A 71 8.74 -11.86 11.07
CA GLY A 71 10.15 -11.80 10.67
C GLY A 71 10.42 -10.84 9.51
N ILE A 72 9.63 -9.77 9.40
CA ILE A 72 9.67 -8.77 8.32
C ILE A 72 9.74 -7.33 8.89
N GLU A 73 10.47 -7.13 9.98
CA GLU A 73 10.70 -5.82 10.61
C GLU A 73 11.27 -4.80 9.61
N ASP A 74 12.14 -5.26 8.72
CA ASP A 74 12.75 -4.50 7.63
C ASP A 74 11.75 -4.11 6.53
N ALA A 75 10.58 -4.74 6.47
CA ALA A 75 9.53 -4.39 5.52
C ALA A 75 8.89 -3.04 5.84
N GLN A 76 9.02 -2.49 7.06
CA GLN A 76 8.39 -1.23 7.42
C GLN A 76 8.76 -0.08 6.45
N ALA A 77 10.01 -0.07 5.97
CA ALA A 77 10.49 0.91 5.00
C ALA A 77 9.95 0.68 3.57
N LYS A 78 9.36 -0.49 3.32
CA LYS A 78 8.73 -0.88 2.05
C LYS A 78 7.21 -0.72 2.09
N LEU A 79 6.64 -0.24 3.19
CA LEU A 79 5.20 -0.03 3.31
C LEU A 79 4.83 1.40 2.90
N PRO A 80 3.69 1.59 2.22
CA PRO A 80 3.26 2.92 1.79
C PRO A 80 2.86 3.80 2.97
N ARG A 81 2.88 5.13 2.78
CA ARG A 81 2.37 6.07 3.79
C ARG A 81 0.85 5.91 3.93
N LEU A 82 0.36 5.86 5.17
CA LEU A 82 -1.05 5.73 5.47
C LEU A 82 -1.78 7.08 5.42
N LEU A 83 -2.98 7.06 4.85
CA LEU A 83 -3.94 8.17 4.75
C LEU A 83 -5.28 7.79 5.39
N ASP A 84 -6.08 8.80 5.74
CA ASP A 84 -7.51 8.58 5.93
C ASP A 84 -8.18 8.31 4.57
N SER A 85 -9.23 7.48 4.56
CA SER A 85 -9.92 7.08 3.33
C SER A 85 -10.52 8.26 2.57
N ALA A 86 -10.85 9.37 3.24
CA ALA A 86 -11.36 10.59 2.61
C ALA A 86 -10.27 11.58 2.14
N ASP A 87 -8.99 11.31 2.46
CA ASP A 87 -7.89 12.20 2.07
C ASP A 87 -7.63 12.15 0.55
N ILE A 88 -7.05 13.22 0.05
CA ILE A 88 -6.51 13.29 -1.31
C ILE A 88 -5.19 12.51 -1.32
N ALA A 89 -5.15 11.39 -2.04
CA ALA A 89 -3.96 10.58 -2.25
C ALA A 89 -2.92 11.29 -3.12
N GLY A 90 -3.39 12.12 -4.05
CA GLY A 90 -2.60 12.96 -4.94
C GLY A 90 -3.48 13.54 -6.03
N THR A 91 -2.86 14.01 -7.12
CA THR A 91 -3.59 14.54 -8.29
C THR A 91 -3.12 13.85 -9.55
N VAL A 92 -4.02 13.68 -10.52
CA VAL A 92 -3.70 13.13 -11.85
C VAL A 92 -2.54 13.90 -12.47
N THR A 93 -1.45 13.20 -12.77
CA THR A 93 -0.27 13.77 -13.45
C THR A 93 -0.54 14.03 -14.93
N ALA A 94 0.27 14.87 -15.57
CA ALA A 94 0.18 15.11 -17.01
C ALA A 94 0.29 13.80 -17.82
N SER A 95 1.25 12.93 -17.48
CA SER A 95 1.42 11.63 -18.17
C SER A 95 0.18 10.74 -18.00
N ALA A 96 -0.37 10.67 -16.80
CA ALA A 96 -1.59 9.89 -16.55
C ALA A 96 -2.80 10.48 -17.28
N ALA A 97 -2.90 11.81 -17.39
CA ALA A 97 -3.95 12.49 -18.15
C ALA A 97 -3.90 12.12 -19.64
N GLU A 98 -2.69 12.08 -20.24
CA GLU A 98 -2.50 11.65 -21.63
C GLU A 98 -2.92 10.20 -21.88
N GLU A 99 -2.64 9.29 -20.94
CA GLU A 99 -2.96 7.86 -21.08
C GLU A 99 -4.44 7.54 -20.83
N THR A 100 -5.09 8.29 -19.94
CA THR A 100 -6.43 7.96 -19.43
C THR A 100 -7.55 8.87 -19.96
N GLY A 101 -7.20 10.05 -20.47
CA GLY A 101 -8.16 11.10 -20.83
C GLY A 101 -8.77 11.85 -19.63
N LEU A 102 -8.33 11.56 -18.40
CA LEU A 102 -8.67 12.36 -17.22
C LEU A 102 -8.02 13.74 -17.29
N ALA A 103 -8.63 14.74 -16.66
CA ALA A 103 -8.03 16.07 -16.60
C ALA A 103 -6.83 16.07 -15.65
N GLU A 104 -5.69 16.62 -16.10
CA GLU A 104 -4.53 16.88 -15.24
C GLU A 104 -4.94 17.71 -14.02
N GLY A 105 -4.37 17.38 -12.85
CA GLY A 105 -4.67 18.05 -11.60
C GLY A 105 -5.95 17.58 -10.91
N THR A 106 -6.72 16.67 -11.52
CA THR A 106 -7.91 16.09 -10.88
C THR A 106 -7.51 15.38 -9.57
N PRO A 107 -8.13 15.70 -8.42
CA PRO A 107 -7.85 15.01 -7.16
C PRO A 107 -8.21 13.52 -7.23
N VAL A 108 -7.33 12.67 -6.72
CA VAL A 108 -7.56 11.25 -6.51
C VAL A 108 -7.75 11.01 -5.02
N ILE A 109 -8.90 10.48 -4.62
CA ILE A 109 -9.22 10.18 -3.22
C ILE A 109 -8.68 8.79 -2.86
N ALA A 110 -8.15 8.63 -1.64
CA ALA A 110 -7.57 7.37 -1.17
C ALA A 110 -8.59 6.22 -1.24
N GLY A 111 -9.85 6.49 -0.90
CA GLY A 111 -10.97 5.57 -1.04
C GLY A 111 -11.02 4.53 0.08
N TYR A 112 -12.03 3.66 0.04
CA TYR A 112 -12.27 2.62 1.04
C TYR A 112 -11.97 1.22 0.51
N PHE A 113 -11.78 0.30 1.44
CA PHE A 113 -11.76 -1.13 1.16
C PHE A 113 -13.14 -1.59 0.67
N ASP A 114 -13.17 -2.40 -0.39
CA ASP A 114 -14.39 -3.04 -0.88
C ASP A 114 -14.74 -4.28 -0.04
N VAL A 115 -16.01 -4.63 0.03
CA VAL A 115 -16.50 -5.85 0.68
C VAL A 115 -17.46 -6.54 -0.29
N VAL A 116 -17.09 -7.74 -0.73
CA VAL A 116 -17.97 -8.65 -1.49
C VAL A 116 -18.60 -9.66 -0.54
#